data_AF-A0A821EVJ2-F1
#
_entry.id   AF-A0A821EVJ2-F1
#
_cell.length_a   1.000
_cell.length_b   1.000
_cell.length_c   1.000
_cell.angle_alpha   90.00
_cell.angle_beta   90.00
_cell.angle_gamma   90.00
#
_symmetry.space_group_name_H-M   'P 1'
#
loop_
_entity.id
_entity.type
_entity.pdbx_description
1 polymer ?
#
loop_
_entity_poly.entity_id
_entity_poly.type
_entity_poly.pdbx_seq_one_letter_code
_entity_poly.pdbx_strand_id
1 'polypeptide(L)'
;MSDTNTVTTLERLANLLRIHSIESTQEANSGHPTSCSSMAEITSVLFFNVMRYDPKDPRNPAGSLCPSRLTSMIAQRLSSL
;
A
#
# COMPACT_ATOMS: atom_id res chain seq x y z
N MET A 1 -19.57 -9.86 6.20
CA MET A 1 -19.22 -8.84 7.19
C MET A 1 -18.06 -9.33 8.03
N SER A 2 -16.84 -8.93 7.67
CA SER A 2 -15.69 -8.84 8.59
C SER A 2 -14.75 -7.77 8.03
N ASP A 3 -15.35 -6.65 7.64
CA ASP A 3 -14.73 -5.49 7.03
C ASP A 3 -13.82 -4.74 8.04
N THR A 4 -13.92 -5.08 9.32
CA THR A 4 -13.02 -4.59 10.37
C THR A 4 -11.57 -5.03 10.13
N ASN A 5 -11.35 -6.26 9.65
CA ASN A 5 -9.98 -6.76 9.43
C ASN A 5 -9.30 -6.07 8.25
N THR A 6 -10.05 -5.74 7.19
CA THR A 6 -9.53 -4.98 6.05
C THR A 6 -9.22 -3.54 6.45
N VAL A 7 -10.09 -2.89 7.22
CA VAL A 7 -9.84 -1.54 7.76
C VAL A 7 -8.58 -1.52 8.63
N THR A 8 -8.45 -2.43 9.60
CA THR A 8 -7.24 -2.53 10.44
C THR A 8 -5.98 -2.80 9.62
N THR A 9 -6.08 -3.58 8.54
CA THR A 9 -4.93 -3.83 7.64
C THR A 9 -4.54 -2.57 6.88
N LEU A 10 -5.51 -1.79 6.39
CA LEU A 10 -5.28 -0.53 5.67
C LEU A 10 -4.71 0.56 6.60
N GLU A 11 -5.13 0.60 7.85
CA GLU A 11 -4.56 1.47 8.88
C GLU A 11 -3.09 1.13 9.17
N ARG A 12 -2.78 -0.17 9.30
CA ARG A 12 -1.39 -0.63 9.45
C ARG A 12 -0.53 -0.24 8.25
N LEU A 13 -1.06 -0.40 7.03
CA LEU A 13 -0.36 0.02 5.82
C LEU A 13 -0.15 1.54 5.76
N ALA A 14 -1.12 2.35 6.17
CA ALA A 14 -0.97 3.79 6.26
C ALA A 14 0.13 4.19 7.26
N ASN A 15 0.21 3.53 8.41
CA ASN A 15 1.27 3.77 9.39
C ASN A 15 2.65 3.36 8.87
N LEU A 16 2.76 2.25 8.13
CA LEU A 16 4.01 1.87 7.47
C LEU A 16 4.45 2.89 6.42
N LEU A 17 3.52 3.44 5.64
CA LEU A 17 3.82 4.50 4.67
C LEU A 17 4.39 5.75 5.35
N ARG A 18 3.87 6.11 6.54
CA ARG A 18 4.42 7.24 7.33
C ARG A 18 5.84 6.98 7.81
N ILE A 19 6.09 5.80 8.37
CA ILE A 19 7.44 5.42 8.85
C ILE A 19 8.43 5.49 7.69
N HIS A 20 8.10 4.88 6.55
CA HIS A 20 8.98 4.91 5.37
C HIS A 20 9.16 6.32 4.80
N SER A 21 8.16 7.19 4.88
CA SER A 21 8.34 8.59 4.48
C SER A 21 9.32 9.32 5.39
N ILE A 22 9.31 9.05 6.70
CA ILE A 22 10.24 9.67 7.63
C ILE A 22 11.65 9.13 7.39
N GLU A 23 11.81 7.81 7.34
CA GLU A 23 13.10 7.15 7.08
C GLU A 23 13.71 7.62 5.77
N SER A 24 12.96 7.59 4.66
CA SER A 24 13.49 8.00 3.35
C SER A 24 13.87 9.48 3.27
N THR A 25 13.10 10.38 3.89
CA THR A 25 13.42 11.82 3.91
C THR A 25 14.56 12.15 4.87
N GLN A 26 14.69 11.38 5.95
CA GLN A 26 15.83 11.44 6.87
C GLN A 26 17.13 11.00 6.17
N GLU A 27 17.12 9.87 5.48
CA GLU A 27 18.29 9.38 4.72
C GLU A 27 18.65 10.30 3.55
N ALA A 28 17.65 10.88 2.87
CA ALA A 28 17.87 11.86 1.82
C ALA A 28 18.29 13.26 2.36
N ASN A 29 18.29 13.43 3.70
CA ASN A 29 18.52 14.69 4.40
C ASN A 29 17.70 15.87 3.86
N SER A 30 16.54 15.57 3.25
CA SER A 30 15.69 16.50 2.53
C SER A 30 14.31 15.88 2.28
N GLY A 31 13.28 16.70 2.22
CA GLY A 31 11.92 16.28 1.89
C GLY A 31 10.85 16.84 2.83
N HIS A 32 9.61 16.40 2.62
CA HIS A 32 8.43 16.84 3.36
C HIS A 32 7.62 15.64 3.86
N PRO A 33 8.07 14.98 4.96
CA PRO A 33 7.40 13.78 5.47
C PRO A 33 5.96 14.05 5.94
N THR A 34 5.67 15.29 6.32
CA THR A 34 4.32 15.76 6.70
C THR A 34 3.35 15.71 5.52
N SER A 35 3.80 16.09 4.32
CA SER A 35 3.00 16.05 3.09
C SER A 35 2.67 14.62 2.66
N CYS A 36 3.61 13.68 2.82
CA CYS A 36 3.32 12.27 2.55
C CYS A 36 2.39 11.65 3.62
N SER A 37 2.56 12.05 4.87
CA SER A 37 1.75 11.56 6.00
C SER A 37 0.28 11.95 5.93
N SER A 38 -0.07 13.07 5.28
CA SER A 38 -1.47 13.49 5.09
C SER A 38 -2.21 12.68 4.03
N MET A 39 -1.49 12.06 3.09
CA MET A 39 -2.07 11.24 2.02
C MET A 39 -1.96 9.73 2.31
N ALA A 40 -1.43 9.32 3.46
CA ALA A 40 -1.12 7.93 3.76
C ALA A 40 -2.36 7.02 3.73
N GLU A 41 -3.49 7.45 4.31
CA GLU A 41 -4.75 6.70 4.29
C GLU A 41 -5.35 6.60 2.88
N ILE A 42 -5.31 7.69 2.11
CA ILE A 42 -5.83 7.71 0.73
C ILE A 42 -4.99 6.75 -0.13
N THR A 43 -3.68 6.79 0.04
CA THR A 43 -2.74 5.95 -0.71
C THR A 43 -2.91 4.48 -0.36
N SER A 44 -3.13 4.15 0.92
CA SER A 44 -3.33 2.75 1.32
C SER A 44 -4.62 2.16 0.73
N VAL A 45 -5.73 2.90 0.76
CA VAL A 45 -7.00 2.46 0.16
C VAL A 45 -6.87 2.37 -1.36
N LEU A 46 -6.29 3.39 -1.99
CA LEU A 46 -6.19 3.46 -3.44
C LEU A 46 -5.36 2.29 -3.99
N PHE A 47 -4.19 2.00 -3.43
CA PHE A 47 -3.29 0.96 -3.95
C PHE A 47 -3.66 -0.46 -3.50
N PHE A 48 -4.23 -0.64 -2.30
CA PHE A 48 -4.44 -1.97 -1.73
C PHE A 48 -5.90 -2.41 -1.70
N ASN A 49 -6.85 -1.53 -2.04
CA ASN A 49 -8.28 -1.87 -2.07
C ASN A 49 -8.96 -1.55 -3.41
N VAL A 50 -8.64 -0.41 -4.04
CA VAL A 50 -9.39 0.07 -5.23
C VAL A 50 -8.68 -0.24 -6.55
N MET A 51 -7.40 0.13 -6.67
CA MET A 51 -6.64 -0.05 -7.90
C MET A 51 -6.19 -1.49 -8.08
N ARG A 52 -6.23 -1.96 -9.33
CA ARG A 52 -5.50 -3.14 -9.74
C ARG A 52 -4.22 -2.67 -10.42
N TYR A 53 -3.10 -3.05 -9.84
CA TYR A 53 -1.78 -2.64 -10.25
C TYR A 53 -0.84 -3.83 -10.13
N ASP A 54 -0.06 -4.11 -11.17
CA ASP A 54 1.01 -5.11 -11.12
C ASP A 54 2.34 -4.40 -10.81
N PRO A 55 2.94 -4.61 -9.62
CA PRO A 55 4.23 -4.02 -9.30
C PRO A 55 5.36 -4.47 -10.23
N LYS A 56 5.21 -5.60 -10.94
CA LYS A 56 6.22 -6.14 -11.86
C LYS A 56 6.14 -5.54 -13.26
N ASP A 57 4.96 -5.06 -13.65
CA ASP A 57 4.74 -4.37 -14.92
C ASP A 57 3.94 -3.08 -14.70
N PRO A 58 4.61 -2.03 -14.19
CA PRO A 58 3.95 -0.77 -13.81
C PRO A 58 3.39 0.01 -15.01
N ARG A 59 3.83 -0.32 -16.22
CA ARG A 59 3.40 0.33 -17.48
C ARG A 59 2.35 -0.48 -18.22
N ASN A 60 1.90 -1.60 -17.67
CA ASN A 60 0.91 -2.45 -18.31
C ASN A 60 -0.39 -1.66 -18.56
N PRO A 61 -0.77 -1.41 -19.82
CA PRO A 61 -2.03 -0.72 -20.13
C PRO A 61 -3.26 -1.55 -19.73
N ALA A 62 -3.10 -2.87 -19.54
CA ALA A 62 -4.14 -3.79 -19.08
C ALA A 62 -4.20 -3.95 -17.55
N GLY A 63 -3.36 -3.23 -16.78
CA GLY A 63 -3.29 -3.34 -15.32
C GLY A 63 -4.63 -3.17 -14.58
N SER A 64 -5.61 -2.53 -15.22
CA SER A 64 -6.98 -2.34 -14.74
C SER A 64 -7.92 -3.56 -14.89
N LEU A 65 -7.50 -4.66 -15.54
CA LEU A 65 -8.41 -5.74 -15.97
C LEU A 65 -7.89 -7.15 -15.66
N CYS A 66 -7.69 -7.53 -14.39
CA CYS A 66 -7.76 -8.97 -14.02
C CYS A 66 -8.16 -9.21 -12.55
N PRO A 67 -9.32 -9.83 -12.24
CA PRO A 67 -9.82 -9.98 -10.87
C PRO A 67 -9.17 -11.04 -9.98
N SER A 68 -8.27 -11.87 -10.47
CA SER A 68 -8.03 -13.19 -9.85
C SER A 68 -6.72 -13.37 -9.05
N ARG A 69 -5.91 -12.32 -8.81
CA ARG A 69 -4.59 -12.51 -8.15
C ARG A 69 -4.31 -11.72 -6.86
N LEU A 70 -5.15 -10.77 -6.46
CA LEU A 70 -4.80 -9.86 -5.35
C LEU A 70 -4.83 -10.51 -3.95
N THR A 71 -5.69 -11.52 -3.73
CA THR A 71 -5.73 -12.26 -2.46
C THR A 71 -4.52 -13.18 -2.24
N SER A 72 -3.75 -13.51 -3.28
CA SER A 72 -2.62 -14.44 -3.15
C SER A 72 -1.34 -13.78 -2.62
N MET A 73 -1.12 -12.47 -2.86
CA MET A 73 0.14 -11.82 -2.47
C MET A 73 0.16 -11.38 -1.00
N ILE A 74 -0.99 -10.97 -0.44
CA ILE A 74 -1.09 -10.61 0.98
C ILE A 74 -1.06 -11.88 1.86
N ALA A 75 -1.63 -12.99 1.39
CA ALA A 75 -1.58 -14.28 2.10
C ALA A 75 -0.15 -14.88 2.15
N GLN A 76 0.64 -14.78 1.08
CA GLN A 76 1.96 -15.41 1.01
C GLN A 76 3.02 -14.80 1.94
N ARG A 77 2.87 -13.55 2.39
CA ARG A 77 3.79 -12.94 3.38
C ARG A 77 3.34 -13.07 4.83
N LEU A 78 2.12 -13.54 5.08
CA LEU A 78 1.64 -13.88 6.42
C LEU A 78 1.84 -15.37 6.76
N SER A 79 2.15 -16.23 5.77
CA SER A 79 2.45 -17.66 5.98
C SER A 79 3.92 -17.96 6.28
N SER A 80 4.80 -16.95 6.23
CA SER A 80 6.24 -17.06 6.50
C SER A 80 6.65 -16.39 7.82
N LEU A 81 5.69 -16.24 8.74
CA LEU A 81 5.85 -15.80 10.13
C LEU A 81 5.15 -16.80 11.05
#